data_AF-A0A2M7PHU1-F1
#
_entry.id   AF-A0A2M7PHU1-F1
#
_cell.length_a   1.000
_cell.length_b   1.000
_cell.length_c   1.000
_cell.angle_alpha   90.00
_cell.angle_beta   90.00
_cell.angle_gamma   90.00
#
_symmetry.space_group_name_H-M   'P 1'
#
loop_
_entity.id
_entity.type
_entity.pdbx_description
1 polymer ?
#
loop_
_entity_poly.entity_id
_entity_poly.type
_entity_poly.pdbx_seq_one_letter_code
_entity_poly.pdbx_strand_id
1 'polypeptide(L)'
;MHTKKLYIVMVGLPARGKSTIASRMRDSLTRDSIPARVFNNGKLRRKLTGIETSEASFYAPENREGVALREKIALINIERAKAFLTGKGRVAILDATNVTPKRREKIKALLSDHPIMFLECINEDHEILEANIARKICMPEFSHLDRDEAVRSFNKRIDFYKAIYRPLETEKNFIKLDSLNRRIIGEHIDEDIPFYDRLRDFLVTDVVKNLFLVRHGETYFNLENRIGGDSPLTSKGLEQARSLAGYFAGKTIPVIFTSKKLRTIQTAEPIKDLQDNCAIISLGEFDEINSGICECMTYGEIRLTMPHVHSERQKDKFHYVYPGGEGYATMKDRIDRGIKKAIYLSGVSQNIMIIGHRAVNRMILAHFLYRRTEDVPYTYIPQDKFYHIVATQNKKLFELKRF
;
A
#
# COMPACT_ATOMS: atom_id res chain seq x y z
N MET A 1 4.37 34.38 20.24
CA MET A 1 4.45 33.34 19.18
C MET A 1 3.07 32.73 18.97
N HIS A 2 2.41 33.00 17.85
CA HIS A 2 1.15 32.32 17.53
C HIS A 2 1.39 30.81 17.45
N THR A 3 0.61 30.05 18.20
CA THR A 3 0.64 28.59 18.14
C THR A 3 0.12 28.13 16.77
N LYS A 4 1.02 27.82 15.83
CA LYS A 4 0.74 27.19 14.53
C LYS A 4 -0.26 26.01 14.64
N LYS A 5 -1.50 26.19 14.20
CA LYS A 5 -2.60 25.21 14.23
C LYS A 5 -3.18 25.04 12.82
N LEU A 6 -3.60 23.83 12.46
CA LEU A 6 -4.03 23.50 11.09
C LEU A 6 -5.20 22.50 11.09
N TYR A 7 -6.17 22.75 10.22
CA TYR A 7 -7.14 21.75 9.79
C TYR A 7 -6.69 21.11 8.48
N ILE A 8 -6.71 19.77 8.41
CA ILE A 8 -6.53 19.01 7.17
C ILE A 8 -7.85 18.35 6.83
N VAL A 9 -8.39 18.64 5.64
CA VAL A 9 -9.68 18.10 5.18
C VAL A 9 -9.42 17.07 4.09
N MET A 10 -9.66 15.80 4.40
CA MET A 10 -9.50 14.72 3.41
C MET A 10 -10.62 14.81 2.37
N VAL A 11 -10.28 14.62 1.09
CA VAL A 11 -11.20 14.63 -0.05
C VAL A 11 -10.97 13.38 -0.90
N GLY A 12 -12.03 12.83 -1.47
CA GLY A 12 -11.96 11.76 -2.46
C GLY A 12 -12.98 10.65 -2.24
N LEU A 13 -13.15 9.83 -3.27
CA LEU A 13 -14.11 8.74 -3.31
C LEU A 13 -13.85 7.66 -2.23
N PRO A 14 -14.86 6.89 -1.79
CA PRO A 14 -14.65 5.74 -0.92
C PRO A 14 -13.57 4.78 -1.48
N ALA A 15 -12.89 4.05 -0.58
CA ALA A 15 -11.85 3.09 -0.94
C ALA A 15 -10.63 3.66 -1.72
N ARG A 16 -10.36 4.96 -1.64
CA ARG A 16 -9.16 5.63 -2.21
C ARG A 16 -8.06 5.96 -1.19
N GLY A 17 -7.89 5.17 -0.13
CA GLY A 17 -6.75 5.31 0.79
C GLY A 17 -6.76 6.46 1.82
N LYS A 18 -7.76 7.36 1.79
CA LYS A 18 -7.89 8.50 2.73
C LYS A 18 -7.59 8.17 4.19
N SER A 19 -8.28 7.17 4.76
CA SER A 19 -8.12 6.80 6.17
C SER A 19 -6.72 6.26 6.49
N THR A 20 -6.06 5.59 5.53
CA THR A 20 -4.68 5.11 5.67
C THR A 20 -3.70 6.28 5.69
N ILE A 21 -3.83 7.21 4.74
CA ILE A 21 -3.02 8.43 4.68
C ILE A 21 -3.21 9.28 5.94
N ALA A 22 -4.45 9.53 6.36
CA ALA A 22 -4.77 10.28 7.58
C ALA A 22 -4.16 9.65 8.84
N SER A 23 -4.23 8.31 8.97
CA SER A 23 -3.68 7.61 10.14
C SER A 23 -2.15 7.64 10.15
N ARG A 24 -1.50 7.37 9.01
CA ARG A 24 -0.04 7.43 8.87
C ARG A 24 0.48 8.87 9.09
N MET A 25 -0.24 9.87 8.59
CA MET A 25 0.10 11.29 8.78
C MET A 25 0.03 11.69 10.26
N ARG A 26 -1.04 11.31 10.95
CA ARG A 26 -1.16 11.49 12.42
C ARG A 26 0.03 10.87 13.14
N ASP A 27 0.38 9.61 12.81
CA ASP A 27 1.49 8.90 13.47
C ASP A 27 2.84 9.55 13.18
N SER A 28 3.03 10.11 11.98
CA SER A 28 4.23 10.87 11.64
C SER A 28 4.34 12.14 12.48
N LEU A 29 3.28 12.97 12.46
CA LEU A 29 3.22 14.23 13.21
C LEU A 29 3.40 14.01 14.72
N THR A 30 2.77 12.97 15.27
CA THR A 30 2.83 12.67 16.70
C THR A 30 4.25 12.30 17.13
N ARG A 31 4.97 11.57 16.28
CA ARG A 31 6.37 11.20 16.52
C ARG A 31 7.30 12.39 16.55
N ASP A 32 6.97 13.42 15.77
CA ASP A 32 7.69 14.69 15.78
C ASP A 32 7.16 15.66 16.84
N SER A 33 6.47 15.15 17.86
CA SER A 33 5.90 15.92 18.95
C SER A 33 4.91 17.01 18.50
N ILE A 34 4.20 16.79 17.38
CA ILE A 34 3.06 17.60 16.94
C ILE A 34 1.77 16.87 17.29
N PRO A 35 1.01 17.33 18.32
CA PRO A 35 -0.29 16.76 18.67
C PRO A 35 -1.27 16.77 17.50
N ALA A 36 -1.50 15.59 16.91
CA ALA A 36 -2.39 15.40 15.77
C ALA A 36 -3.52 14.41 16.11
N ARG A 37 -4.71 14.64 15.58
CA ARG A 37 -5.86 13.73 15.77
C ARG A 37 -6.69 13.60 14.51
N VAL A 38 -7.13 12.37 14.22
CA VAL A 38 -8.06 12.06 13.12
C VAL A 38 -9.49 11.99 13.64
N PHE A 39 -10.38 12.72 12.96
CA PHE A 39 -11.83 12.77 13.20
C PHE A 39 -12.52 12.08 12.01
N ASN A 40 -12.78 10.78 12.16
CA ASN A 40 -13.32 9.95 11.08
C ASN A 40 -14.85 9.88 11.14
N ASN A 41 -15.52 10.38 10.10
CA ASN A 41 -16.99 10.39 10.04
C ASN A 41 -17.59 8.98 10.00
N GLY A 42 -16.96 8.03 9.30
CA GLY A 42 -17.43 6.65 9.23
C GLY A 42 -17.38 5.92 10.58
N LYS A 43 -16.34 6.17 11.38
CA LYS A 43 -16.20 5.60 12.73
C LYS A 43 -17.26 6.15 13.67
N LEU A 44 -17.51 7.46 13.62
CA LEU A 44 -18.55 8.08 14.42
C LEU A 44 -19.94 7.60 14.00
N ARG A 45 -20.21 7.54 12.70
CA ARG A 45 -21.46 7.01 12.15
C ARG A 45 -21.76 5.61 12.71
N ARG A 46 -20.84 4.65 12.54
CA ARG A 46 -21.03 3.27 13.02
C ARG A 46 -21.30 3.19 14.53
N LYS A 47 -20.74 4.10 15.32
CA LYS A 47 -21.02 4.17 16.76
C LYS A 47 -22.44 4.67 17.08
N LEU A 48 -23.03 5.49 16.21
CA LEU A 48 -24.31 6.16 16.45
C LEU A 48 -25.51 5.46 15.78
N THR A 49 -25.32 4.73 14.69
CA THR A 49 -26.42 4.33 13.79
C THR A 49 -26.46 2.83 13.47
N GLY A 50 -25.60 2.00 14.06
CA GLY A 50 -25.66 0.54 13.91
C GLY A 50 -25.62 0.02 12.46
N ILE A 51 -26.50 -0.95 12.15
CA ILE A 51 -26.49 -1.82 10.96
C ILE A 51 -26.98 -1.11 9.68
N GLU A 52 -27.88 -0.13 9.78
CA GLU A 52 -28.54 0.56 8.64
C GLU A 52 -27.59 1.30 7.67
N THR A 53 -26.29 1.32 7.95
CA THR A 53 -25.30 2.03 7.13
C THR A 53 -24.57 1.14 6.11
N SER A 54 -24.93 -0.14 6.07
CA SER A 54 -24.49 -1.14 5.10
C SER A 54 -25.18 -0.97 3.74
N GLU A 55 -26.41 -0.49 3.73
CA GLU A 55 -27.18 -0.28 2.50
C GLU A 55 -26.66 0.90 1.70
N ALA A 56 -26.53 0.70 0.38
CA ALA A 56 -26.13 1.77 -0.53
C ALA A 56 -27.15 2.92 -0.56
N SER A 57 -28.44 2.62 -0.40
CA SER A 57 -29.58 3.56 -0.35
C SER A 57 -29.38 4.68 0.67
N PHE A 58 -28.72 4.39 1.79
CA PHE A 58 -28.34 5.38 2.79
C PHE A 58 -27.54 6.53 2.16
N TYR A 59 -26.64 6.23 1.20
CA TYR A 59 -25.73 7.19 0.58
C TYR A 59 -26.27 7.86 -0.68
N ALA A 60 -27.47 7.48 -1.13
CA ALA A 60 -28.10 8.10 -2.28
C ALA A 60 -28.24 9.63 -2.07
N PRO A 61 -27.95 10.46 -3.08
CA PRO A 61 -28.11 11.92 -2.99
C PRO A 61 -29.54 12.36 -2.64
N GLU A 62 -30.53 11.58 -3.05
CA GLU A 62 -31.97 11.83 -2.88
C GLU A 62 -32.47 11.47 -1.46
N ASN A 63 -31.71 10.67 -0.71
CA ASN A 63 -32.07 10.25 0.63
C ASN A 63 -31.86 11.39 1.64
N ARG A 64 -32.93 12.16 1.91
CA ARG A 64 -32.91 13.33 2.80
C ARG A 64 -32.50 12.97 4.24
N GLU A 65 -33.00 11.86 4.77
CA GLU A 65 -32.68 11.41 6.14
C GLU A 65 -31.21 11.01 6.26
N GLY A 66 -30.72 10.21 5.30
CA GLY A 66 -29.31 9.83 5.23
C GLY A 66 -28.37 11.03 5.09
N VAL A 67 -28.76 12.04 4.28
CA VAL A 67 -28.02 13.30 4.15
C VAL A 67 -28.00 14.07 5.47
N ALA A 68 -29.15 14.24 6.13
CA ALA A 68 -29.26 14.95 7.40
C ALA A 68 -28.41 14.30 8.51
N LEU A 69 -28.45 12.97 8.59
CA LEU A 69 -27.65 12.20 9.55
C LEU A 69 -26.14 12.34 9.28
N ARG A 70 -25.71 12.24 8.01
CA ARG A 70 -24.31 12.48 7.62
C ARG A 70 -23.85 13.89 7.97
N GLU A 71 -24.73 14.87 7.80
CA GLU A 71 -24.45 16.27 8.14
C GLU A 71 -24.33 16.46 9.65
N LYS A 72 -25.20 15.85 10.46
CA LYS A 72 -25.10 15.84 11.93
C LYS A 72 -23.78 15.23 12.40
N ILE A 73 -23.38 14.09 11.82
CA ILE A 73 -22.10 13.42 12.13
C ILE A 73 -20.91 14.33 11.80
N ALA A 74 -20.96 14.99 10.64
CA ALA A 74 -19.95 15.94 10.24
C ALA A 74 -19.81 17.12 11.22
N LEU A 75 -20.92 17.72 11.64
CA LEU A 75 -20.93 18.82 12.60
C LEU A 75 -20.32 18.39 13.95
N ILE A 76 -20.69 17.21 14.47
CA ILE A 76 -20.10 16.69 15.71
C ILE A 76 -18.57 16.56 15.60
N ASN A 77 -18.05 16.05 14.47
CA ASN A 77 -16.61 15.92 14.28
C ASN A 77 -15.91 17.27 14.07
N ILE A 78 -16.56 18.24 13.44
CA ILE A 78 -16.06 19.62 13.31
C ILE A 78 -15.93 20.26 14.70
N GLU A 79 -16.95 20.18 15.55
CA GLU A 79 -16.91 20.75 16.90
C GLU A 79 -15.84 20.06 17.78
N ARG A 80 -15.69 18.74 17.64
CA ARG A 80 -14.60 18.01 18.31
C ARG A 80 -13.21 18.41 17.79
N ALA A 81 -13.08 18.71 16.49
CA ALA A 81 -11.84 19.19 15.91
C ALA A 81 -11.47 20.59 16.42
N LYS A 82 -12.45 21.49 16.49
CA LYS A 82 -12.31 22.80 17.12
C LYS A 82 -11.85 22.69 18.56
N ALA A 83 -12.60 21.98 19.40
CA ALA A 83 -12.25 21.81 20.81
C ALA A 83 -10.83 21.24 21.02
N PHE A 84 -10.41 20.32 20.15
CA PHE A 84 -9.04 19.78 20.16
C PHE A 84 -8.00 20.86 19.83
N LEU A 85 -8.22 21.66 18.79
CA LEU A 85 -7.31 22.74 18.42
C LEU A 85 -7.37 23.90 19.41
N THR A 86 -8.50 24.23 20.04
CA THR A 86 -8.58 25.22 21.12
C THR A 86 -7.68 24.82 22.29
N GLY A 87 -7.63 23.53 22.62
CA GLY A 87 -6.72 22.98 23.62
C GLY A 87 -5.27 22.83 23.14
N LYS A 88 -4.64 21.70 23.49
CA LYS A 88 -3.24 21.40 23.16
C LYS A 88 -3.02 20.85 21.75
N GLY A 89 -4.10 20.62 20.99
CA GLY A 89 -4.03 20.09 19.63
C GLY A 89 -3.38 21.06 18.64
N ARG A 90 -2.67 20.52 17.66
CA ARG A 90 -1.96 21.30 16.63
C ARG A 90 -2.44 21.00 15.22
N VAL A 91 -2.78 19.75 14.92
CA VAL A 91 -3.30 19.35 13.61
C VAL A 91 -4.55 18.49 13.77
N ALA A 92 -5.67 18.95 13.23
CA ALA A 92 -6.93 18.20 13.20
C ALA A 92 -7.22 17.70 11.79
N ILE A 93 -7.30 16.37 11.62
CA ILE A 93 -7.51 15.74 10.31
C ILE A 93 -8.97 15.27 10.23
N LEU A 94 -9.76 15.88 9.36
CA LEU A 94 -11.16 15.53 9.10
C LEU A 94 -11.23 14.47 7.99
N ASP A 95 -11.44 13.21 8.39
CA ASP A 95 -11.49 12.07 7.47
C ASP A 95 -12.94 11.74 7.06
N ALA A 96 -13.32 12.27 5.89
CA ALA A 96 -14.58 12.01 5.21
C ALA A 96 -14.38 12.07 3.68
N THR A 97 -15.45 11.92 2.90
CA THR A 97 -15.37 11.99 1.43
C THR A 97 -15.23 13.44 0.92
N ASN A 98 -16.00 14.38 1.47
CA ASN A 98 -15.94 15.82 1.15
C ASN A 98 -15.86 16.14 -0.36
N VAL A 99 -16.58 15.35 -1.18
CA VAL A 99 -16.46 15.33 -2.65
C VAL A 99 -17.21 16.46 -3.37
N THR A 100 -17.98 17.30 -2.66
CA THR A 100 -18.78 18.37 -3.28
C THR A 100 -18.27 19.76 -2.87
N PRO A 101 -18.33 20.78 -3.76
CA PRO A 101 -17.88 22.13 -3.43
C PRO A 101 -18.71 22.74 -2.30
N LYS A 102 -20.04 22.58 -2.32
CA LYS A 102 -20.95 23.04 -1.26
C LYS A 102 -20.54 22.55 0.13
N ARG A 103 -20.11 21.28 0.23
CA ARG A 103 -19.63 20.69 1.49
C ARG A 103 -18.33 21.33 1.95
N ARG A 104 -17.39 21.58 1.02
CA ARG A 104 -16.10 22.20 1.32
C ARG A 104 -16.24 23.66 1.72
N GLU A 105 -17.11 24.43 1.06
CA GLU A 105 -17.45 25.81 1.47
C GLU A 105 -18.06 25.87 2.86
N LYS A 106 -18.97 24.95 3.19
CA LYS A 106 -19.52 24.87 4.56
C LYS A 106 -18.43 24.56 5.59
N ILE A 107 -17.47 23.70 5.28
CA ILE A 107 -16.33 23.42 6.16
C ILE A 107 -15.47 24.68 6.35
N LYS A 108 -15.16 25.41 5.26
CA LYS A 108 -14.43 26.68 5.34
C LYS A 108 -15.13 27.70 6.24
N ALA A 109 -16.43 27.86 6.07
CA ALA A 109 -17.23 28.78 6.90
C ALA A 109 -17.26 28.38 8.38
N LEU A 110 -17.30 27.08 8.68
CA LEU A 110 -17.33 26.58 10.05
C LEU A 110 -15.96 26.60 10.73
N LEU A 111 -14.86 26.47 9.99
CA LEU A 111 -13.48 26.35 10.50
C LEU A 111 -12.64 27.60 10.18
N SER A 112 -13.20 28.79 10.39
CA SER A 112 -12.54 30.07 10.08
C SER A 112 -11.48 30.50 11.11
N ASP A 113 -11.31 29.74 12.20
CA ASP A 113 -10.41 30.03 13.31
C ASP A 113 -8.94 29.73 13.03
N HIS A 114 -8.65 28.80 12.10
CA HIS A 114 -7.30 28.38 11.73
C HIS A 114 -7.19 28.03 10.24
N PRO A 115 -5.97 28.05 9.64
CA PRO A 115 -5.74 27.63 8.26
C PRO A 115 -6.31 26.24 7.94
N ILE A 116 -6.75 26.06 6.70
CA ILE A 116 -7.30 24.80 6.19
C ILE A 116 -6.52 24.38 4.94
N MET A 117 -6.04 23.14 4.93
CA MET A 117 -5.49 22.48 3.76
C MET A 117 -6.38 21.31 3.34
N PHE A 118 -6.84 21.31 2.09
CA PHE A 118 -7.57 20.18 1.51
C PHE A 118 -6.59 19.17 0.93
N LEU A 119 -6.80 17.88 1.22
CA LEU A 119 -5.97 16.79 0.70
C LEU A 119 -6.85 15.78 -0.03
N GLU A 120 -6.80 15.82 -1.36
CA GLU A 120 -7.52 14.90 -2.23
C GLU A 120 -6.70 13.64 -2.50
N CYS A 121 -7.23 12.48 -2.11
CA CYS A 121 -6.62 11.18 -2.42
C CYS A 121 -7.26 10.57 -3.65
N ILE A 122 -6.45 10.40 -4.69
CA ILE A 122 -6.79 9.76 -5.96
C ILE A 122 -6.06 8.42 -6.03
N ASN A 123 -6.72 7.42 -6.59
CA ASN A 123 -6.14 6.13 -6.90
C ASN A 123 -7.04 5.46 -7.94
N GLU A 124 -6.53 5.18 -9.13
CA GLU A 124 -7.30 4.58 -10.23
C GLU A 124 -6.98 3.08 -10.44
N ASP A 125 -6.07 2.53 -9.64
CA ASP A 125 -5.70 1.11 -9.71
C ASP A 125 -6.88 0.22 -9.28
N HIS A 126 -7.31 -0.64 -10.20
CA HIS A 126 -8.49 -1.49 -10.03
C HIS A 126 -8.27 -2.57 -8.97
N GLU A 127 -7.10 -3.22 -8.97
CA GLU A 127 -6.78 -4.29 -8.02
C GLU A 127 -6.72 -3.73 -6.59
N ILE A 128 -6.16 -2.53 -6.42
CA ILE A 128 -6.14 -1.86 -5.12
C ILE A 128 -7.55 -1.44 -4.68
N LEU A 129 -8.40 -0.99 -5.61
CA LEU A 129 -9.80 -0.68 -5.31
C LEU A 129 -10.52 -1.95 -4.82
N GLU A 130 -10.41 -3.06 -5.54
CA GLU A 130 -11.00 -4.34 -5.18
C GLU A 130 -10.51 -4.84 -3.81
N ALA A 131 -9.20 -4.79 -3.56
CA ALA A 131 -8.62 -5.18 -2.28
C ALA A 131 -9.13 -4.29 -1.12
N ASN A 132 -9.27 -2.99 -1.36
CA ASN A 132 -9.86 -2.08 -0.38
C ASN A 132 -11.35 -2.39 -0.13
N ILE A 133 -12.13 -2.72 -1.17
CA ILE A 133 -13.52 -3.12 -1.04
C ILE A 133 -13.61 -4.41 -0.23
N ALA A 134 -12.81 -5.43 -0.56
CA ALA A 134 -12.73 -6.69 0.17
C ALA A 134 -12.45 -6.48 1.66
N ARG A 135 -11.52 -5.58 2.01
CA ARG A 135 -11.26 -5.22 3.41
C ARG A 135 -12.43 -4.48 4.08
N LYS A 136 -13.19 -3.69 3.33
CA LYS A 136 -14.33 -2.91 3.86
C LYS A 136 -15.55 -3.80 4.13
N ILE A 137 -15.81 -4.79 3.28
CA ILE A 137 -16.93 -5.72 3.47
C ILE A 137 -16.69 -6.70 4.63
N CYS A 138 -15.45 -6.87 5.11
CA CYS A 138 -15.18 -7.61 6.34
C CYS A 138 -15.52 -6.82 7.62
N MET A 139 -15.96 -5.56 7.53
CA MET A 139 -16.36 -4.79 8.71
C MET A 139 -17.69 -5.30 9.28
N PRO A 140 -17.94 -5.15 10.61
CA PRO A 140 -19.18 -5.61 11.25
C PRO A 140 -20.46 -5.04 10.62
N GLU A 141 -20.39 -3.89 9.96
CA GLU A 141 -21.55 -3.32 9.27
C GLU A 141 -22.03 -4.18 8.09
N PHE A 142 -21.21 -5.06 7.53
CA PHE A 142 -21.58 -5.95 6.42
C PHE A 142 -21.79 -7.40 6.86
N SER A 143 -21.71 -7.73 8.16
CA SER A 143 -21.73 -9.12 8.65
C SER A 143 -23.05 -9.87 8.40
N HIS A 144 -24.11 -9.16 8.01
CA HIS A 144 -25.44 -9.71 7.71
C HIS A 144 -25.67 -9.95 6.22
N LEU A 145 -24.75 -9.54 5.34
CA LEU A 145 -24.84 -9.73 3.90
C LEU A 145 -23.89 -10.83 3.46
N ASP A 146 -24.22 -11.52 2.37
CA ASP A 146 -23.24 -12.34 1.70
C ASP A 146 -22.15 -11.48 1.04
N ARG A 147 -21.05 -12.12 0.62
CA ARG A 147 -19.90 -11.42 0.06
C ARG A 147 -20.26 -10.65 -1.21
N ASP A 148 -21.05 -11.23 -2.10
CA ASP A 148 -21.36 -10.65 -3.41
C ASP A 148 -22.35 -9.50 -3.26
N GLU A 149 -23.33 -9.63 -2.36
CA GLU A 149 -24.24 -8.56 -1.95
C GLU A 149 -23.50 -7.39 -1.31
N ALA A 150 -22.56 -7.66 -0.40
CA ALA A 150 -21.74 -6.63 0.22
C ALA A 150 -20.88 -5.88 -0.81
N VAL A 151 -20.29 -6.60 -1.78
CA VAL A 151 -19.55 -5.99 -2.90
C VAL A 151 -20.47 -5.14 -3.76
N ARG A 152 -21.63 -5.66 -4.18
CA ARG A 152 -22.62 -4.91 -4.97
C ARG A 152 -23.08 -3.64 -4.25
N SER A 153 -23.41 -3.74 -2.96
CA SER A 153 -23.82 -2.60 -2.14
C SER A 153 -22.69 -1.55 -2.05
N PHE A 154 -21.45 -1.98 -1.82
CA PHE A 154 -20.32 -1.06 -1.70
C PHE A 154 -19.98 -0.38 -3.03
N ASN A 155 -20.06 -1.10 -4.15
CA ASN A 155 -19.89 -0.52 -5.49
C ASN A 155 -20.96 0.51 -5.79
N LYS A 156 -22.23 0.20 -5.53
CA LYS A 156 -23.34 1.17 -5.69
C LYS A 156 -23.14 2.42 -4.83
N ARG A 157 -22.62 2.25 -3.60
CA ARG A 157 -22.21 3.38 -2.75
C ARG A 157 -21.13 4.24 -3.40
N ILE A 158 -20.10 3.64 -4.02
CA ILE A 158 -19.07 4.38 -4.74
C ILE A 158 -19.70 5.19 -5.88
N ASP A 159 -20.63 4.60 -6.62
CA ASP A 159 -21.26 5.24 -7.78
C ASP A 159 -22.11 6.45 -7.39
N PHE A 160 -22.84 6.39 -6.27
CA PHE A 160 -23.51 7.57 -5.71
C PHE A 160 -22.53 8.73 -5.42
N TYR A 161 -21.35 8.43 -4.89
CA TYR A 161 -20.33 9.47 -4.66
C TYR A 161 -19.68 9.96 -5.96
N LYS A 162 -19.48 9.09 -6.96
CA LYS A 162 -18.94 9.47 -8.27
C LYS A 162 -19.87 10.48 -8.96
N ALA A 163 -21.19 10.27 -8.91
CA ALA A 163 -22.16 11.15 -9.56
C ALA A 163 -22.07 12.61 -9.10
N ILE A 164 -21.78 12.82 -7.80
CA ILE A 164 -21.66 14.15 -7.19
C ILE A 164 -20.21 14.63 -7.04
N TYR A 165 -19.22 13.84 -7.45
CA TYR A 165 -17.81 14.16 -7.24
C TYR A 165 -17.38 15.35 -8.10
N ARG A 166 -16.76 16.32 -7.45
CA ARG A 166 -16.07 17.44 -8.08
C ARG A 166 -14.67 17.53 -7.47
N PRO A 167 -13.60 17.34 -8.26
CA PRO A 167 -12.22 17.45 -7.79
C PRO A 167 -11.91 18.79 -7.13
N LEU A 168 -10.76 18.89 -6.46
CA LEU A 168 -10.25 20.17 -5.96
C LEU A 168 -9.74 21.02 -7.12
N GLU A 169 -10.07 22.30 -7.17
CA GLU A 169 -9.62 23.19 -8.27
C GLU A 169 -9.45 24.62 -7.79
N THR A 170 -10.42 25.12 -7.02
CA THR A 170 -10.53 26.54 -6.65
C THR A 170 -10.32 26.78 -5.16
N GLU A 171 -10.03 25.74 -4.38
CA GLU A 171 -9.73 25.87 -2.96
C GLU A 171 -8.39 26.60 -2.75
N LYS A 172 -8.35 27.55 -1.80
CA LYS A 172 -7.14 28.35 -1.49
C LYS A 172 -5.89 27.52 -1.22
N ASN A 173 -6.05 26.41 -0.51
CA ASN A 173 -4.95 25.50 -0.19
C ASN A 173 -5.37 24.06 -0.44
N PHE A 174 -4.80 23.43 -1.46
CA PHE A 174 -5.02 22.02 -1.71
C PHE A 174 -3.78 21.27 -2.22
N ILE A 175 -3.82 19.96 -1.99
CA ILE A 175 -2.94 18.98 -2.61
C ILE A 175 -3.81 17.87 -3.20
N LYS A 176 -3.56 17.53 -4.46
CA LYS A 176 -4.02 16.30 -5.13
C LYS A 176 -2.91 15.27 -5.06
N LEU A 177 -3.21 14.15 -4.41
CA LEU A 177 -2.28 13.07 -4.16
C LEU A 177 -2.71 11.81 -4.89
N ASP A 178 -1.82 11.29 -5.74
CA ASP A 178 -1.83 9.88 -6.11
C ASP A 178 -1.42 9.07 -4.87
N SER A 179 -2.42 8.53 -4.18
CA SER A 179 -2.27 7.87 -2.89
C SER A 179 -1.59 6.50 -2.96
N LEU A 180 -1.55 5.89 -4.15
CA LEU A 180 -0.80 4.63 -4.37
C LEU A 180 0.67 4.93 -4.59
N ASN A 181 0.97 5.84 -5.51
CA ASN A 181 2.35 6.13 -5.90
C ASN A 181 3.06 7.11 -4.96
N ARG A 182 2.33 7.72 -4.01
CA ARG A 182 2.81 8.80 -3.13
C ARG A 182 3.40 9.94 -3.96
N ARG A 183 2.57 10.48 -4.85
CA ARG A 183 2.98 11.53 -5.77
C ARG A 183 1.95 12.65 -5.75
N ILE A 184 2.43 13.88 -5.54
CA ILE A 184 1.61 15.07 -5.71
C ILE A 184 1.44 15.28 -7.21
N ILE A 185 0.19 15.32 -7.66
CA ILE A 185 -0.20 15.48 -9.07
C ILE A 185 -0.83 16.85 -9.34
N GLY A 186 -1.02 17.66 -8.31
CA GLY A 186 -1.47 19.04 -8.39
C GLY A 186 -1.47 19.67 -6.99
N GLU A 187 -1.08 20.93 -6.90
CA GLU A 187 -1.05 21.68 -5.64
C GLU A 187 -1.28 23.17 -5.89
N HIS A 188 -1.88 23.83 -4.91
CA HIS A 188 -2.08 25.27 -4.87
C HIS A 188 -2.11 25.69 -3.39
N ILE A 189 -1.29 26.67 -3.00
CA ILE A 189 -1.14 27.10 -1.59
C ILE A 189 -1.05 28.63 -1.58
N ASP A 190 -2.10 29.29 -1.09
CA ASP A 190 -2.23 30.76 -1.06
C ASP A 190 -1.78 31.40 0.26
N GLU A 191 -1.66 30.63 1.34
CA GLU A 191 -1.31 31.13 2.67
C GLU A 191 -0.18 30.33 3.34
N ASP A 192 0.43 30.86 4.40
CA ASP A 192 1.41 30.12 5.20
C ASP A 192 0.71 28.96 5.94
N ILE A 193 0.85 27.76 5.38
CA ILE A 193 0.32 26.53 5.97
C ILE A 193 1.30 26.00 7.04
N PRO A 194 0.86 25.89 8.31
CA PRO A 194 1.65 25.25 9.35
C PRO A 194 2.16 23.86 8.97
N PHE A 195 3.45 23.62 9.19
CA PHE A 195 4.10 22.32 9.00
C PHE A 195 4.11 21.83 7.54
N TYR A 196 3.89 22.72 6.56
CA TYR A 196 3.74 22.35 5.16
C TYR A 196 4.90 21.50 4.62
N ASP A 197 6.16 21.91 4.81
CA ASP A 197 7.33 21.16 4.31
C ASP A 197 7.35 19.71 4.80
N ARG A 198 7.03 19.53 6.09
CA ARG A 198 6.96 18.20 6.73
C ARG A 198 5.79 17.38 6.21
N LEU A 199 4.63 18.01 6.02
CA LEU A 199 3.45 17.35 5.44
C LEU A 199 3.75 16.92 4.00
N ARG A 200 4.34 17.82 3.21
CA ARG A 200 4.71 17.56 1.82
C ARG A 200 5.70 16.41 1.71
N ASP A 201 6.76 16.43 2.51
CA ASP A 201 7.76 15.34 2.56
C ASP A 201 7.12 13.99 2.94
N PHE A 202 6.23 13.97 3.93
CA PHE A 202 5.48 12.76 4.31
C PHE A 202 4.61 12.23 3.16
N LEU A 203 3.96 13.11 2.41
CA LEU A 203 3.03 12.74 1.34
C LEU A 203 3.74 12.07 0.16
N VAL A 204 5.01 12.39 -0.08
CA VAL A 204 5.78 11.88 -1.22
C VAL A 204 6.82 10.81 -0.86
N THR A 205 7.09 10.61 0.43
CA THR A 205 8.11 9.65 0.88
C THR A 205 7.52 8.26 1.12
N ASP A 206 8.07 7.23 0.48
CA ASP A 206 7.80 5.85 0.88
C ASP A 206 8.42 5.54 2.24
N VAL A 207 7.61 5.00 3.14
CA VAL A 207 8.04 4.64 4.49
C VAL A 207 7.80 3.15 4.68
N VAL A 208 8.89 2.43 4.95
CA VAL A 208 8.93 1.00 5.25
C VAL A 208 9.57 0.83 6.62
N LYS A 209 8.78 0.39 7.60
CA LYS A 209 9.27 0.26 8.98
C LYS A 209 10.03 -1.04 9.20
N ASN A 210 9.52 -2.15 8.68
CA ASN A 210 10.21 -3.43 8.62
C ASN A 210 9.70 -4.17 7.39
N LEU A 211 10.56 -4.38 6.39
CA LEU A 211 10.32 -5.25 5.24
C LEU A 211 11.26 -6.46 5.33
N PHE A 212 10.68 -7.65 5.38
CA PHE A 212 11.38 -8.92 5.30
C PHE A 212 11.28 -9.44 3.87
N LEU A 213 12.37 -9.36 3.12
CA LEU A 213 12.44 -9.84 1.75
C LEU A 213 13.10 -11.22 1.71
N VAL A 214 12.32 -12.22 1.32
CA VAL A 214 12.67 -13.63 1.35
C VAL A 214 12.61 -14.19 -0.07
N ARG A 215 13.48 -15.14 -0.40
CA ARG A 215 13.34 -15.95 -1.61
C ARG A 215 12.64 -17.25 -1.23
N HIS A 216 11.77 -17.75 -2.11
CA HIS A 216 11.15 -19.07 -1.91
C HIS A 216 12.19 -20.17 -1.56
N GLY A 217 11.75 -21.19 -0.83
CA GLY A 217 12.56 -22.37 -0.52
C GLY A 217 13.04 -23.12 -1.78
N GLU A 218 13.98 -24.04 -1.61
CA GLU A 218 14.55 -24.84 -2.70
C GLU A 218 13.47 -25.60 -3.48
N THR A 219 13.56 -25.57 -4.82
CA THR A 219 12.66 -26.30 -5.74
C THR A 219 13.42 -27.35 -6.55
N TYR A 220 12.70 -28.30 -7.16
CA TYR A 220 13.33 -29.29 -8.05
C TYR A 220 14.06 -28.62 -9.23
N PHE A 221 13.50 -27.54 -9.78
CA PHE A 221 14.19 -26.75 -10.81
C PHE A 221 15.46 -26.07 -10.30
N ASN A 222 15.57 -25.76 -9.00
CA ASN A 222 16.84 -25.28 -8.45
C ASN A 222 17.91 -26.39 -8.44
N LEU A 223 17.53 -27.63 -8.08
CA LEU A 223 18.45 -28.78 -8.12
C LEU A 223 18.95 -29.08 -9.54
N GLU A 224 18.06 -28.95 -10.53
CA GLU A 224 18.37 -29.16 -11.94
C GLU A 224 19.06 -27.97 -12.62
N ASN A 225 19.23 -26.83 -11.92
CA ASN A 225 19.66 -25.56 -12.50
C ASN A 225 18.81 -25.06 -13.69
N ARG A 226 17.50 -25.33 -13.66
CA ARG A 226 16.51 -24.82 -14.60
C ARG A 226 16.04 -23.42 -14.21
N ILE A 227 15.76 -22.59 -15.21
CA ILE A 227 15.19 -21.23 -15.03
C ILE A 227 13.68 -21.23 -15.30
N GLY A 228 12.96 -20.28 -14.70
CA GLY A 228 11.54 -20.11 -14.95
C GLY A 228 10.65 -21.20 -14.33
N GLY A 229 9.53 -21.49 -14.98
CA GLY A 229 8.58 -22.54 -14.64
C GLY A 229 7.81 -22.31 -13.33
N ASP A 230 7.16 -23.38 -12.85
CA ASP A 230 6.39 -23.40 -11.59
C ASP A 230 6.60 -24.67 -10.76
N SER A 231 7.84 -25.14 -10.70
CA SER A 231 8.22 -26.30 -9.89
C SER A 231 7.93 -26.07 -8.39
N PRO A 232 7.41 -27.09 -7.67
CA PRO A 232 7.13 -27.01 -6.23
C PRO A 232 8.41 -27.06 -5.39
N LEU A 233 8.26 -26.81 -4.08
CA LEU A 233 9.34 -27.00 -3.11
C LEU A 233 9.79 -28.46 -3.02
N THR A 234 11.09 -28.68 -2.78
CA THR A 234 11.64 -29.99 -2.38
C THR A 234 11.38 -30.25 -0.89
N SER A 235 11.71 -31.45 -0.39
CA SER A 235 11.65 -31.74 1.06
C SER A 235 12.48 -30.74 1.87
N LYS A 236 13.68 -30.41 1.38
CA LYS A 236 14.54 -29.38 1.98
C LYS A 236 13.93 -27.97 1.85
N GLY A 237 13.29 -27.65 0.73
CA GLY A 237 12.55 -26.39 0.58
C GLY A 237 11.41 -26.24 1.60
N LEU A 238 10.69 -27.32 1.90
CA LEU A 238 9.66 -27.36 2.93
C LEU A 238 10.25 -27.20 4.34
N GLU A 239 11.41 -27.79 4.62
CA GLU A 239 12.14 -27.56 5.88
C GLU A 239 12.61 -26.12 6.03
N GLN A 240 13.08 -25.48 4.95
CA GLN A 240 13.42 -24.05 4.94
C GLN A 240 12.19 -23.20 5.25
N ALA A 241 11.04 -23.49 4.64
CA ALA A 241 9.78 -22.77 4.91
C ALA A 241 9.34 -22.91 6.38
N ARG A 242 9.45 -24.12 6.96
CA ARG A 242 9.17 -24.36 8.39
C ARG A 242 10.15 -23.64 9.31
N SER A 243 11.44 -23.63 8.99
CA SER A 243 12.47 -22.93 9.79
C SER A 243 12.22 -21.42 9.79
N LEU A 244 11.90 -20.87 8.61
CA LEU A 244 11.51 -19.47 8.45
C LEU A 244 10.27 -19.14 9.29
N ALA A 245 9.25 -20.00 9.27
CA ALA A 245 8.06 -19.83 10.10
C ALA A 245 8.39 -19.83 11.60
N GLY A 246 9.22 -20.76 12.05
CA GLY A 246 9.71 -20.82 13.43
C GLY A 246 10.43 -19.54 13.86
N TYR A 247 11.30 -18.99 13.00
CA TYR A 247 11.99 -17.72 13.25
C TYR A 247 11.01 -16.55 13.44
N PHE A 248 9.93 -16.52 12.66
CA PHE A 248 8.93 -15.44 12.71
C PHE A 248 7.77 -15.71 13.69
N ALA A 249 7.72 -16.84 14.39
CA ALA A 249 6.65 -17.17 15.33
C ALA A 249 6.46 -16.10 16.43
N GLY A 250 7.56 -15.52 16.93
CA GLY A 250 7.54 -14.45 17.93
C GLY A 250 7.29 -13.04 17.38
N LYS A 251 7.04 -12.88 16.07
CA LYS A 251 6.84 -11.58 15.43
C LYS A 251 5.55 -11.57 14.63
N THR A 252 4.68 -10.60 14.91
CA THR A 252 3.44 -10.43 14.15
C THR A 252 3.72 -10.04 12.70
N ILE A 253 3.35 -10.92 11.77
CA ILE A 253 3.38 -10.69 10.32
C ILE A 253 1.92 -10.64 9.83
N PRO A 254 1.31 -9.45 9.70
CA PRO A 254 -0.09 -9.34 9.33
C PRO A 254 -0.35 -9.59 7.84
N VAL A 255 0.67 -9.46 7.00
CA VAL A 255 0.56 -9.66 5.56
C VAL A 255 1.87 -10.19 4.97
N ILE A 256 1.73 -11.18 4.10
CA ILE A 256 2.81 -11.75 3.29
C ILE A 256 2.40 -11.54 1.83
N PHE A 257 3.25 -10.85 1.07
CA PHE A 257 3.10 -10.73 -0.37
C PHE A 257 3.92 -11.81 -1.06
N THR A 258 3.31 -12.51 -2.00
CA THR A 258 3.97 -13.53 -2.81
C THR A 258 3.88 -13.19 -4.28
N SER A 259 4.61 -13.93 -5.11
CA SER A 259 4.27 -14.05 -6.52
C SER A 259 3.03 -14.93 -6.71
N LYS A 260 2.60 -15.15 -7.97
CA LYS A 260 1.56 -16.14 -8.30
C LYS A 260 2.10 -17.57 -8.38
N LYS A 261 3.43 -17.75 -8.29
CA LYS A 261 4.10 -19.06 -8.38
C LYS A 261 3.93 -19.90 -7.12
N LEU A 262 3.65 -21.19 -7.31
CA LEU A 262 3.37 -22.17 -6.25
C LEU A 262 4.44 -22.17 -5.16
N ARG A 263 5.72 -22.20 -5.54
CA ARG A 263 6.87 -22.22 -4.61
C ARG A 263 6.88 -21.04 -3.62
N THR A 264 6.45 -19.85 -4.02
CA THR A 264 6.39 -18.70 -3.10
C THR A 264 5.23 -18.82 -2.11
N ILE A 265 4.11 -19.40 -2.55
CA ILE A 265 2.93 -19.63 -1.73
C ILE A 265 3.21 -20.73 -0.71
N GLN A 266 3.77 -21.86 -1.14
CA GLN A 266 4.20 -22.96 -0.25
C GLN A 266 5.23 -22.52 0.80
N THR A 267 6.06 -21.51 0.48
CA THR A 267 7.00 -20.96 1.47
C THR A 267 6.29 -20.05 2.50
N ALA A 268 5.20 -19.38 2.09
CA ALA A 268 4.43 -18.48 2.94
C ALA A 268 3.46 -19.19 3.88
N GLU A 269 2.91 -20.34 3.46
CA GLU A 269 1.89 -21.11 4.18
C GLU A 269 2.27 -21.42 5.63
N PRO A 270 3.45 -22.00 5.94
CA PRO A 270 3.83 -22.29 7.32
C PRO A 270 3.91 -21.04 8.20
N ILE A 271 4.29 -19.88 7.65
CA ILE A 271 4.31 -18.62 8.42
C ILE A 271 2.88 -18.18 8.71
N LYS A 272 1.99 -18.23 7.72
CA LYS A 272 0.58 -17.87 7.89
C LYS A 272 -0.10 -18.73 8.96
N ASP A 273 0.17 -20.03 8.96
CA ASP A 273 -0.44 -20.97 9.90
C ASP A 273 -0.07 -20.71 11.37
N LEU A 274 1.08 -20.07 11.61
CA LEU A 274 1.55 -19.66 12.95
C LEU A 274 1.10 -18.25 13.35
N GLN A 275 0.21 -17.60 12.60
CA GLN A 275 -0.21 -16.22 12.85
C GLN A 275 -1.73 -16.13 13.00
N ASP A 276 -2.20 -15.45 14.04
CA ASP A 276 -3.65 -15.30 14.31
C ASP A 276 -4.41 -14.58 13.19
N ASN A 277 -3.76 -13.62 12.52
CA ASN A 277 -4.40 -12.72 11.55
C ASN A 277 -3.42 -12.35 10.41
N CYS A 278 -2.95 -13.36 9.67
CA CYS A 278 -2.07 -13.17 8.51
C CYS A 278 -2.79 -13.43 7.19
N ALA A 279 -2.72 -12.47 6.26
CA ALA A 279 -3.16 -12.64 4.88
C ALA A 279 -1.97 -12.92 3.95
N ILE A 280 -2.15 -13.86 3.00
CA ILE A 280 -1.27 -14.01 1.84
C ILE A 280 -1.91 -13.30 0.66
N ILE A 281 -1.17 -12.39 0.01
CA ILE A 281 -1.63 -11.64 -1.16
C ILE A 281 -0.64 -11.88 -2.30
N SER A 282 -1.08 -12.59 -3.34
CA SER A 282 -0.28 -12.84 -4.53
C SER A 282 -0.35 -11.65 -5.50
N LEU A 283 0.81 -11.10 -5.85
CA LEU A 283 0.94 -10.01 -6.82
C LEU A 283 1.70 -10.51 -8.05
N GLY A 284 1.12 -10.37 -9.24
CA GLY A 284 1.76 -10.80 -10.50
C GLY A 284 3.04 -10.01 -10.79
N GLU A 285 3.13 -8.79 -10.26
CA GLU A 285 4.32 -7.96 -10.27
C GLU A 285 5.54 -8.65 -9.65
N PHE A 286 5.35 -9.63 -8.76
CA PHE A 286 6.43 -10.36 -8.12
C PHE A 286 6.72 -11.72 -8.76
N ASP A 287 6.13 -12.06 -9.90
CA ASP A 287 6.52 -13.26 -10.67
C ASP A 287 7.99 -13.17 -11.12
N GLU A 288 8.69 -14.31 -11.14
CA GLU A 288 10.10 -14.35 -11.56
C GLU A 288 10.27 -13.78 -12.97
N ILE A 289 11.46 -13.29 -13.29
CA ILE A 289 11.80 -12.81 -14.64
C ILE A 289 11.34 -13.84 -15.69
N ASN A 290 10.51 -13.40 -16.64
CA ASN A 290 10.05 -14.26 -17.71
C ASN A 290 11.23 -14.52 -18.68
N SER A 291 11.69 -15.76 -18.77
CA SER A 291 12.79 -16.13 -19.65
C SER A 291 12.36 -16.50 -21.07
N GLY A 292 11.09 -16.27 -21.41
CA GLY A 292 10.55 -16.40 -22.77
C GLY A 292 10.76 -17.80 -23.34
N ILE A 293 11.39 -17.88 -24.52
CA ILE A 293 11.71 -19.17 -25.14
C ILE A 293 12.68 -20.04 -24.32
N CYS A 294 13.33 -19.47 -23.30
CA CYS A 294 14.25 -20.18 -22.41
C CYS A 294 13.58 -20.69 -21.12
N GLU A 295 12.26 -20.52 -20.95
CA GLU A 295 11.53 -21.05 -19.80
C GLU A 295 11.73 -22.55 -19.65
N CYS A 296 11.88 -23.00 -18.40
CA CYS A 296 12.13 -24.39 -18.02
C CYS A 296 13.46 -24.96 -18.52
N MET A 297 14.34 -24.21 -19.18
CA MET A 297 15.64 -24.72 -19.64
C MET A 297 16.73 -24.61 -18.57
N THR A 298 17.75 -25.47 -18.63
CA THR A 298 19.00 -25.30 -17.87
C THR A 298 19.91 -24.28 -18.55
N TYR A 299 20.82 -23.66 -17.80
CA TYR A 299 21.86 -22.81 -18.40
C TYR A 299 22.76 -23.58 -19.39
N GLY A 300 22.96 -24.90 -19.17
CA GLY A 300 23.71 -25.76 -20.08
C GLY A 300 22.97 -25.98 -21.40
N GLU A 301 21.68 -26.29 -21.35
CA GLU A 301 20.82 -26.41 -22.53
C GLU A 301 20.82 -25.11 -23.35
N ILE A 302 20.62 -23.95 -22.72
CA ILE A 302 20.64 -22.65 -23.41
C ILE A 302 21.99 -22.40 -24.09
N ARG A 303 23.11 -22.72 -23.42
CA ARG A 303 24.44 -22.52 -23.99
C ARG A 303 24.67 -23.39 -25.23
N LEU A 304 24.12 -24.60 -25.27
CA LEU A 304 24.28 -25.55 -26.37
C LEU A 304 23.34 -25.24 -27.54
N THR A 305 22.06 -25.00 -27.26
CA THR A 305 21.04 -24.83 -28.31
C THR A 305 20.86 -23.38 -28.76
N MET A 306 21.22 -22.41 -27.92
CA MET A 306 21.05 -20.97 -28.17
C MET A 306 22.30 -20.18 -27.74
N PRO A 307 23.49 -20.43 -28.33
CA PRO A 307 24.74 -19.80 -27.89
C PRO A 307 24.74 -18.27 -28.01
N HIS A 308 23.97 -17.71 -28.94
CA HIS A 308 23.79 -16.26 -29.07
C HIS A 308 23.09 -15.64 -27.85
N VAL A 309 21.96 -16.22 -27.40
CA VAL A 309 21.25 -15.85 -26.15
C VAL A 309 22.20 -15.86 -24.97
N HIS A 310 23.02 -16.91 -24.84
CA HIS A 310 23.98 -17.03 -23.75
C HIS A 310 25.04 -15.91 -23.78
N SER A 311 25.63 -15.66 -24.95
CA SER A 311 26.70 -14.67 -25.15
C SER A 311 26.20 -13.24 -24.93
N GLU A 312 25.07 -12.87 -25.53
CA GLU A 312 24.49 -11.53 -25.39
C GLU A 312 24.11 -11.22 -23.94
N ARG A 313 23.52 -12.19 -23.24
CA ARG A 313 23.19 -12.04 -21.82
C ARG A 313 24.42 -11.90 -20.93
N GLN A 314 25.56 -12.49 -21.30
CA GLN A 314 26.80 -12.30 -20.56
C GLN A 314 27.40 -10.90 -20.75
N LYS A 315 27.29 -10.33 -21.97
CA LYS A 315 27.85 -9.00 -22.28
C LYS A 315 27.17 -7.89 -21.49
N ASP A 316 25.85 -7.91 -21.42
CA ASP A 316 25.08 -6.93 -20.64
C ASP A 316 23.83 -7.57 -20.03
N LYS A 317 24.01 -8.16 -18.86
CA LYS A 317 22.93 -8.90 -18.19
C LYS A 317 21.78 -8.00 -17.71
N PHE A 318 22.02 -6.71 -17.50
CA PHE A 318 20.98 -5.81 -16.99
C PHE A 318 20.04 -5.37 -18.11
N HIS A 319 20.59 -4.96 -19.26
CA HIS A 319 19.80 -4.52 -20.41
C HIS A 319 19.37 -5.67 -21.33
N TYR A 320 19.97 -6.86 -21.21
CA TYR A 320 19.54 -8.03 -21.97
C TYR A 320 18.09 -8.41 -21.66
N VAL A 321 17.33 -8.66 -22.73
CA VAL A 321 15.95 -9.14 -22.69
C VAL A 321 15.88 -10.52 -23.34
N TYR A 322 15.32 -11.50 -22.64
CA TYR A 322 15.09 -12.82 -23.24
C TYR A 322 14.13 -12.73 -24.43
N PRO A 323 14.35 -13.47 -25.53
CA PRO A 323 13.40 -13.51 -26.65
C PRO A 323 12.02 -14.00 -26.18
N GLY A 324 10.99 -13.19 -26.42
CA GLY A 324 9.62 -13.46 -25.94
C GLY A 324 9.46 -13.35 -24.41
N GLY A 325 10.42 -12.73 -23.72
CA GLY A 325 10.44 -12.62 -22.26
C GLY A 325 10.78 -11.22 -21.77
N GLU A 326 11.49 -11.15 -20.65
CA GLU A 326 11.86 -9.93 -19.93
C GLU A 326 13.39 -9.83 -19.70
N GLY A 327 13.83 -8.63 -19.35
CA GLY A 327 15.15 -8.32 -18.80
C GLY A 327 15.04 -7.68 -17.41
N TYR A 328 16.18 -7.43 -16.75
CA TYR A 328 16.18 -6.67 -15.49
C TYR A 328 15.68 -5.23 -15.69
N ALA A 329 16.07 -4.60 -16.80
CA ALA A 329 15.60 -3.27 -17.15
C ALA A 329 14.08 -3.23 -17.37
N THR A 330 13.52 -4.18 -18.13
CA THR A 330 12.08 -4.17 -18.49
C THR A 330 11.17 -4.54 -17.32
N MET A 331 11.65 -5.34 -16.36
CA MET A 331 10.85 -5.67 -15.17
C MET A 331 10.77 -4.53 -14.15
N LYS A 332 11.63 -3.49 -14.24
CA LYS A 332 11.71 -2.40 -13.26
C LYS A 332 10.34 -1.80 -12.95
N ASP A 333 9.57 -1.46 -13.97
CA ASP A 333 8.28 -0.79 -13.79
C ASP A 333 7.25 -1.67 -13.08
N ARG A 334 7.22 -2.99 -13.38
CA ARG A 334 6.32 -3.90 -12.66
C ARG A 334 6.77 -4.11 -11.22
N ILE A 335 8.08 -4.14 -10.95
CA ILE A 335 8.60 -4.25 -9.58
C ILE A 335 8.25 -2.99 -8.77
N ASP A 336 8.46 -1.81 -9.34
CA ASP A 336 8.12 -0.54 -8.68
C ASP A 336 6.61 -0.49 -8.37
N ARG A 337 5.74 -0.89 -9.30
CA ARG A 337 4.29 -1.03 -9.04
C ARG A 337 4.01 -2.03 -7.92
N GLY A 338 4.64 -3.20 -7.93
CA GLY A 338 4.47 -4.23 -6.90
C GLY A 338 4.86 -3.74 -5.50
N ILE A 339 5.97 -3.01 -5.38
CA ILE A 339 6.41 -2.39 -4.12
C ILE A 339 5.38 -1.37 -3.64
N LYS A 340 4.89 -0.48 -4.53
CA LYS A 340 3.85 0.51 -4.20
C LYS A 340 2.56 -0.16 -3.74
N LYS A 341 2.11 -1.20 -4.44
CA LYS A 341 0.94 -2.01 -4.05
C LYS A 341 1.15 -2.66 -2.67
N ALA A 342 2.30 -3.28 -2.42
CA ALA A 342 2.61 -3.91 -1.13
C ALA A 342 2.63 -2.88 0.03
N ILE A 343 3.30 -1.74 -0.15
CA ILE A 343 3.34 -0.65 0.84
C ILE A 343 1.95 -0.07 1.07
N TYR A 344 1.12 0.04 0.04
CA TYR A 344 -0.25 0.53 0.17
C TYR A 344 -1.14 -0.46 0.93
N LEU A 345 -1.17 -1.72 0.49
CA LEU A 345 -2.02 -2.79 1.03
C LEU A 345 -1.65 -3.15 2.48
N SER A 346 -0.39 -2.96 2.87
CA SER A 346 0.04 -3.12 4.26
C SER A 346 -0.63 -2.16 5.25
N GLY A 347 -1.27 -1.07 4.79
CA GLY A 347 -2.06 -0.18 5.66
C GLY A 347 -1.22 0.46 6.78
N VAL A 348 -1.51 0.21 8.05
CA VAL A 348 -0.73 0.76 9.19
C VAL A 348 0.24 -0.25 9.80
N SER A 349 0.39 -1.42 9.17
CA SER A 349 1.24 -2.50 9.64
C SER A 349 2.71 -2.06 9.71
N GLN A 350 3.39 -2.49 10.78
CA GLN A 350 4.81 -2.20 10.98
C GLN A 350 5.71 -3.20 10.25
N ASN A 351 5.21 -4.42 10.05
CA ASN A 351 5.93 -5.55 9.48
C ASN A 351 5.26 -5.94 8.16
N ILE A 352 6.08 -6.05 7.12
CA ILE A 352 5.69 -6.49 5.78
C ILE A 352 6.64 -7.62 5.40
N MET A 353 6.13 -8.70 4.84
CA MET A 353 6.96 -9.74 4.24
C MET A 353 6.68 -9.83 2.75
N ILE A 354 7.73 -9.95 1.95
CA ILE A 354 7.65 -10.27 0.52
C ILE A 354 8.45 -11.55 0.30
N ILE A 355 7.79 -12.60 -0.20
CA ILE A 355 8.42 -13.85 -0.61
C ILE A 355 8.42 -13.90 -2.14
N GLY A 356 9.57 -13.60 -2.73
CA GLY A 356 9.76 -13.51 -4.17
C GLY A 356 10.79 -14.52 -4.69
N HIS A 357 11.46 -14.12 -5.76
CA HIS A 357 12.40 -14.95 -6.52
C HIS A 357 13.77 -14.29 -6.62
N ARG A 358 14.69 -14.91 -7.36
CA ARG A 358 16.08 -14.43 -7.41
C ARG A 358 16.17 -13.11 -8.16
N ALA A 359 15.63 -12.98 -9.38
CA ALA A 359 15.75 -11.73 -10.13
C ALA A 359 14.85 -10.63 -9.55
N VAL A 360 13.63 -10.99 -9.17
CA VAL A 360 12.67 -10.11 -8.50
C VAL A 360 13.25 -9.48 -7.23
N ASN A 361 13.79 -10.29 -6.32
CA ASN A 361 14.33 -9.76 -5.08
C ASN A 361 15.52 -8.84 -5.33
N ARG A 362 16.36 -9.09 -6.34
CA ARG A 362 17.45 -8.17 -6.70
C ARG A 362 16.93 -6.79 -7.08
N MET A 363 15.85 -6.74 -7.87
CA MET A 363 15.22 -5.48 -8.27
C MET A 363 14.55 -4.78 -7.09
N ILE A 364 13.90 -5.53 -6.19
CA ILE A 364 13.35 -4.95 -4.95
C ILE A 364 14.48 -4.38 -4.08
N LEU A 365 15.61 -5.08 -3.93
CA LEU A 365 16.76 -4.55 -3.18
C LEU A 365 17.34 -3.31 -3.85
N ALA A 366 17.44 -3.28 -5.18
CA ALA A 366 17.92 -2.12 -5.94
C ALA A 366 16.99 -0.89 -5.83
N HIS A 367 15.70 -1.08 -5.52
CA HIS A 367 14.81 0.03 -5.20
C HIS A 367 15.20 0.73 -3.88
N PHE A 368 15.70 -0.02 -2.89
CA PHE A 368 16.11 0.52 -1.58
C PHE A 368 17.61 0.84 -1.47
N LEU A 369 18.44 0.22 -2.31
CA LEU A 369 19.88 0.41 -2.35
C LEU A 369 20.30 1.11 -3.64
N TYR A 370 21.06 2.19 -3.50
CA TYR A 370 21.77 2.73 -4.65
C TYR A 370 22.89 1.76 -5.06
N ARG A 371 22.68 1.05 -6.17
CA ARG A 371 23.68 0.18 -6.82
C ARG A 371 23.77 0.55 -8.29
N ARG A 372 24.97 0.40 -8.86
CA ARG A 372 25.14 0.50 -10.31
C ARG A 372 24.32 -0.60 -11.00
N THR A 373 23.76 -0.29 -12.15
CA THR A 373 22.85 -1.19 -12.88
C THR A 373 23.55 -2.50 -13.24
N GLU A 374 24.84 -2.45 -13.60
CA GLU A 374 25.65 -3.64 -13.86
C GLU A 374 25.79 -4.60 -12.66
N ASP A 375 25.72 -4.11 -11.42
CA ASP A 375 25.87 -4.91 -10.21
C ASP A 375 24.54 -5.56 -9.76
N VAL A 376 23.39 -5.01 -10.17
CA VAL A 376 22.06 -5.47 -9.74
C VAL A 376 21.83 -6.95 -10.04
N PRO A 377 22.09 -7.47 -11.26
CA PRO A 377 21.86 -8.88 -11.61
C PRO A 377 22.76 -9.88 -10.89
N TYR A 378 23.72 -9.42 -10.09
CA TYR A 378 24.67 -10.25 -9.36
C TYR A 378 24.46 -10.20 -7.84
N THR A 379 23.56 -9.35 -7.36
CA THR A 379 23.20 -9.25 -5.94
C THR A 379 22.85 -10.63 -5.36
N TYR A 380 23.40 -10.93 -4.19
CA TYR A 380 23.32 -12.26 -3.57
C TYR A 380 21.95 -12.49 -2.92
N ILE A 381 21.19 -13.50 -3.37
CA ILE A 381 19.84 -13.83 -2.84
C ILE A 381 19.80 -15.33 -2.46
N PRO A 382 20.19 -15.68 -1.22
CA PRO A 382 20.20 -17.06 -0.73
C PRO A 382 18.78 -17.56 -0.35
N GLN A 383 18.67 -18.86 -0.04
CA GLN A 383 17.42 -19.53 0.37
C GLN A 383 17.35 -19.87 1.87
N ASP A 384 18.41 -19.60 2.63
CA ASP A 384 18.54 -19.83 4.08
C ASP A 384 18.70 -18.50 4.87
N LYS A 385 18.53 -17.36 4.18
CA LYS A 385 18.59 -16.02 4.76
C LYS A 385 17.54 -15.12 4.14
N PHE A 386 17.18 -14.04 4.85
CA PHE A 386 16.32 -12.98 4.34
C PHE A 386 16.96 -11.61 4.54
N TYR A 387 16.56 -10.64 3.73
CA TYR A 387 16.93 -9.25 3.93
C TYR A 387 15.90 -8.56 4.81
N HIS A 388 16.34 -7.88 5.88
CA HIS A 388 15.51 -6.97 6.64
C HIS A 388 15.86 -5.53 6.31
N ILE A 389 14.84 -4.81 5.84
CA ILE A 389 14.96 -3.46 5.30
C ILE A 389 14.11 -2.52 6.13
N VAL A 390 14.71 -1.43 6.58
CA VAL A 390 14.01 -0.29 7.18
C VAL A 390 14.36 0.92 6.34
N ALA A 391 13.35 1.61 5.83
CA ALA A 391 13.46 2.84 5.09
C ALA A 391 12.47 3.85 5.67
N THR A 392 12.95 4.67 6.59
CA THR A 392 12.20 5.76 7.22
C THR A 392 13.04 7.03 7.18
N GLN A 393 12.44 8.20 7.43
CA GLN A 393 13.17 9.48 7.48
C GLN A 393 14.37 9.45 8.45
N ASN A 394 14.22 8.77 9.60
CA ASN A 394 15.21 8.82 10.69
C ASN A 394 16.06 7.54 10.79
N LYS A 395 15.77 6.52 9.99
CA LYS A 395 16.47 5.24 10.04
C LYS A 395 16.47 4.56 8.69
N LYS A 396 17.66 4.22 8.21
CA LYS A 396 17.91 3.28 7.12
C LYS A 396 18.63 2.07 7.68
N LEU A 397 18.08 0.87 7.48
CA LEU A 397 18.70 -0.40 7.85
C LEU A 397 18.61 -1.36 6.67
N PHE A 398 19.69 -2.08 6.44
CA PHE A 398 19.75 -3.13 5.46
C PHE A 398 20.64 -4.25 6.00
N GLU A 399 20.02 -5.36 6.41
CA GLU A 399 20.72 -6.48 7.04
C GLU A 399 20.31 -7.81 6.41
N LEU A 400 21.28 -8.69 6.18
CA LEU A 400 21.03 -10.08 5.75
C LEU A 400 21.06 -10.97 6.98
N LYS A 401 19.93 -11.63 7.29
CA LYS A 401 19.75 -12.45 8.49
C LYS A 401 19.48 -13.90 8.13
N ARG A 402 20.13 -14.80 8.87
CA ARG A 402 19.86 -16.25 8.82
C ARG A 402 18.65 -16.57 9.68
N PHE A 403 17.85 -17.53 9.24
CA PHE A 403 16.71 -18.07 9.97
C PHE A 403 16.89 -19.55 10.27
#